data_AF-A0A0P8CD58-F1
#
_entry.id   AF-A0A0P8CD58-F1
#
_cell.length_a   1.000
_cell.length_b   1.000
_cell.length_c   1.000
_cell.angle_alpha   90.00
_cell.angle_beta   90.00
_cell.angle_gamma   90.00
#
_symmetry.space_group_name_H-M   'P 1'
#
loop_
_entity.id
_entity.type
_entity.pdbx_description
1 polymer ?
#
loop_
_entity_poly.entity_id
_entity_poly.type
_entity_poly.pdbx_seq_one_letter_code
_entity_poly.pdbx_strand_id
1 'polypeptide(L)'
;MQWKIAGLAGLLAQSSLVVAQDEGALPLVPVPGWATPSEPLAVPEDVQGPLFLRRQDNFIRLTATGHDYFSSQMIRVLQPQALEIGNIAIAWNPAAGEARVHKVMIHRRGQEIDVLGKTAFEILRREDQLEAAMLDGMLTAVLRVPDLRVGDDLEIAYTVPLHDPTLREASHGMLFIGDSPPPGRYRLDLSWEDGQQPRTQLTPDFAAVATRADNRIAVQIDNPATLTPPRDAPPRFGWNRVIEFSDFADWQSVSRQFHGLFREASKLAPQSPLREEAVAIAASTSDKLAQAQAALELVQQQVRYVYVGLNGGNFTPATADETWERRYGDCKGKTVMLLALLGELGIAAEAVLVNNSGSTDGLDERLANPGMFDHVLVRARIDGKSVWLDGTLPAVIEGR
;
A
#
# COMPACT_ATOMS: atom_id res chain seq x y z
N MET A 1 36.69 34.31 57.94
CA MET A 1 35.24 34.46 57.66
C MET A 1 35.03 34.15 56.18
N GLN A 2 34.46 33.00 55.81
CA GLN A 2 32.99 32.77 55.66
C GLN A 2 32.46 33.57 54.44
N TRP A 3 31.90 33.04 53.34
CA TRP A 3 31.21 31.77 53.01
C TRP A 3 31.34 31.41 51.52
N LYS A 4 31.19 30.12 51.21
CA LYS A 4 30.93 29.54 49.87
C LYS A 4 29.48 29.83 49.45
N ILE A 5 29.25 30.15 48.17
CA ILE A 5 27.93 30.01 47.53
C ILE A 5 28.13 29.13 46.29
N ALA A 6 27.59 27.92 46.35
CA ALA A 6 27.48 26.99 45.25
C ALA A 6 26.22 27.37 44.43
N GLY A 7 26.38 27.60 43.13
CA GLY A 7 25.28 27.71 42.19
C GLY A 7 24.89 26.32 41.69
N LEU A 8 23.74 25.82 42.14
CA LEU A 8 23.12 24.60 41.63
C LEU A 8 22.50 24.92 40.25
N ALA A 9 23.03 24.34 39.18
CA ALA A 9 22.38 24.32 37.88
C ALA A 9 21.23 23.30 37.92
N GLY A 10 19.99 23.78 37.94
CA GLY A 10 18.81 22.93 37.80
C GLY A 10 18.65 22.49 36.35
N LEU A 11 18.93 21.21 36.07
CA LEU A 11 18.42 20.55 34.87
C LEU A 11 16.90 20.40 35.01
N LEU A 12 16.15 21.18 34.24
CA LEU A 12 14.73 20.91 33.99
C LEU A 12 14.64 19.73 33.03
N ALA A 13 14.52 18.51 33.56
CA ALA A 13 14.12 17.35 32.79
C ALA A 13 12.65 17.53 32.38
N GLN A 14 12.41 17.80 31.10
CA GLN A 14 11.09 17.66 30.50
C GLN A 14 10.73 16.17 30.53
N SER A 15 9.97 15.78 31.55
CA SER A 15 9.35 14.46 31.61
C SER A 15 8.12 14.51 30.71
N SER A 16 8.27 13.98 29.50
CA SER A 16 7.14 13.67 28.63
C SER A 16 6.30 12.62 29.36
N LEU A 17 5.12 13.02 29.84
CA LEU A 17 4.10 12.11 30.34
C LEU A 17 3.67 11.21 29.18
N VAL A 18 4.28 10.04 29.07
CA VAL A 18 3.70 8.92 28.33
C VAL A 18 2.55 8.44 29.19
N VAL A 19 1.34 8.92 28.90
CA VAL A 19 0.12 8.30 29.41
C VAL A 19 0.09 6.90 28.86
N ALA A 20 0.11 5.89 29.73
CA ALA A 20 -0.10 4.51 29.35
C ALA A 20 -1.49 4.42 28.70
N GLN A 21 -1.53 4.27 27.38
CA GLN A 21 -2.77 4.03 26.66
C GLN A 21 -3.14 2.54 26.79
N ASP A 22 -4.44 2.28 26.87
CA ASP A 22 -5.01 0.92 26.80
C ASP A 22 -4.43 0.18 25.59
N GLU A 23 -4.04 -1.09 25.81
CA GLU A 23 -3.69 -2.02 24.72
C GLU A 23 -4.87 -2.10 23.74
N GLY A 24 -4.81 -1.35 22.64
CA GLY A 24 -5.87 -1.26 21.62
C GLY A 24 -6.34 0.13 21.23
N ALA A 25 -5.77 1.21 21.78
CA ALA A 25 -6.04 2.58 21.33
C ALA A 25 -4.93 3.10 20.40
N LEU A 26 -5.29 3.95 19.42
CA LEU A 26 -4.28 4.63 18.61
C LEU A 26 -3.55 5.72 19.43
N PRO A 27 -2.21 5.81 19.34
CA PRO A 27 -1.44 6.86 19.98
C PRO A 27 -1.83 8.24 19.46
N LEU A 28 -2.26 9.09 20.40
CA LEU A 28 -2.46 10.53 20.18
C LEU A 28 -1.15 11.24 20.49
N VAL A 29 -0.43 11.65 19.44
CA VAL A 29 0.91 12.25 19.55
C VAL A 29 0.98 13.53 18.74
N PRO A 30 1.84 14.50 19.11
CA PRO A 30 2.02 15.72 18.32
C PRO A 30 2.36 15.44 16.84
N VAL A 31 1.99 16.38 15.96
CA VAL A 31 2.41 16.35 14.55
C VAL A 31 3.94 16.26 14.50
N PRO A 32 4.52 15.33 13.71
CA PRO A 32 5.96 15.16 13.67
C PRO A 32 6.63 16.40 13.07
N GLY A 33 7.79 16.79 13.60
CA GLY A 33 8.48 18.04 13.21
C GLY A 33 8.91 18.11 11.74
N TRP A 34 8.99 16.98 11.03
CA TRP A 34 9.29 16.95 9.59
C TRP A 34 8.06 17.28 8.72
N ALA A 35 6.85 17.16 9.27
CA ALA A 35 5.59 17.45 8.59
C ALA A 35 5.09 18.84 9.01
N THR A 36 5.17 19.81 8.10
CA THR A 36 4.58 21.14 8.30
C THR A 36 3.37 21.31 7.38
N PRO A 37 2.14 21.18 7.90
CA PRO A 37 0.94 21.35 7.11
C PRO A 37 0.90 22.73 6.44
N SER A 38 0.35 22.83 5.24
CA SER A 38 0.20 24.11 4.53
C SER A 38 -0.85 25.02 5.20
N GLU A 39 -0.92 26.31 4.88
CA GLU A 39 -2.02 27.14 5.41
C GLU A 39 -3.35 26.81 4.71
N PRO A 40 -4.48 26.71 5.45
CA PRO A 40 -5.78 26.42 4.84
C PRO A 40 -6.29 27.61 4.02
N LEU A 41 -6.83 27.33 2.83
CA LEU A 41 -7.54 28.33 2.03
C LEU A 41 -8.79 28.83 2.74
N ALA A 42 -9.13 30.10 2.48
CA ALA A 42 -10.47 30.61 2.76
C ALA A 42 -11.48 29.90 1.84
N VAL A 43 -12.69 29.67 2.35
CA VAL A 43 -13.78 29.07 1.56
C VAL A 43 -14.41 30.18 0.72
N PRO A 44 -14.39 30.09 -0.63
CA PRO A 44 -15.05 31.06 -1.49
C PRO A 44 -16.57 31.10 -1.26
N GLU A 45 -17.21 32.26 -1.43
CA GLU A 45 -18.67 32.38 -1.25
C GLU A 45 -19.47 31.63 -2.33
N ASP A 46 -18.90 31.49 -3.52
CA ASP A 46 -19.51 30.90 -4.72
C ASP A 46 -19.08 29.45 -4.98
N VAL A 47 -18.39 28.83 -4.03
CA VAL A 47 -17.88 27.46 -4.16
C VAL A 47 -18.99 26.47 -4.47
N GLN A 48 -18.76 25.62 -5.48
CA GLN A 48 -19.69 24.59 -5.91
C GLN A 48 -19.28 23.21 -5.38
N GLY A 49 -20.25 22.31 -5.28
CA GLY A 49 -20.03 20.93 -4.87
C GLY A 49 -20.33 20.66 -3.39
N PRO A 50 -20.20 19.39 -2.96
CA PRO A 50 -20.64 18.97 -1.64
C PRO A 50 -19.68 19.37 -0.51
N LEU A 51 -18.41 19.63 -0.83
CA LEU A 51 -17.35 19.99 0.12
C LEU A 51 -16.27 20.85 -0.54
N PHE A 52 -15.42 21.49 0.27
CA PHE A 52 -14.24 22.21 -0.18
C PHE A 52 -13.01 21.83 0.65
N LEU A 53 -11.93 21.48 -0.02
CA LEU A 53 -10.66 21.07 0.60
C LEU A 53 -9.90 22.34 0.97
N ARG A 54 -10.16 22.91 2.16
CA ARG A 54 -9.39 24.05 2.65
C ARG A 54 -7.89 23.73 2.63
N ARG A 55 -7.55 22.47 2.91
CA ARG A 55 -6.22 21.89 2.74
C ARG A 55 -6.26 20.38 2.67
N GLN A 56 -5.39 19.80 1.86
CA GLN A 56 -4.96 18.41 1.94
C GLN A 56 -3.45 18.34 1.72
N ASP A 57 -2.75 17.84 2.73
CA ASP A 57 -1.31 17.63 2.74
C ASP A 57 -1.03 16.13 2.83
N ASN A 58 -0.36 15.56 1.84
CA ASN A 58 0.07 14.17 1.81
C ASN A 58 1.60 14.13 1.70
N PHE A 59 2.27 13.77 2.78
CA PHE A 59 3.73 13.81 2.88
C PHE A 59 4.31 12.42 3.08
N ILE A 60 5.42 12.14 2.42
CA ILE A 60 6.22 10.94 2.63
C ILE A 60 7.60 11.34 3.16
N ARG A 61 8.03 10.66 4.22
CA ARG A 61 9.36 10.79 4.80
C ARG A 61 10.10 9.46 4.68
N LEU A 62 11.19 9.44 3.91
CA LEU A 62 12.07 8.28 3.80
C LEU A 62 13.15 8.32 4.88
N THR A 63 13.33 7.21 5.58
CA THR A 63 14.30 7.02 6.66
C THR A 63 15.10 5.74 6.43
N ALA A 64 16.15 5.53 7.22
CA ALA A 64 16.97 4.32 7.13
C ALA A 64 16.25 3.03 7.57
N THR A 65 15.03 3.13 8.11
CA THR A 65 14.24 2.00 8.65
C THR A 65 12.88 1.85 7.95
N GLY A 66 12.70 2.49 6.79
CA GLY A 66 11.45 2.51 6.05
C GLY A 66 10.96 3.91 5.72
N HIS A 67 9.64 4.08 5.56
CA HIS A 67 9.07 5.40 5.30
C HIS A 67 7.69 5.58 5.93
N ASP A 68 7.44 6.81 6.36
CA ASP A 68 6.20 7.25 6.97
C ASP A 68 5.38 8.06 5.97
N TYR A 69 4.07 7.85 5.99
CA TYR A 69 3.09 8.67 5.32
C TYR A 69 2.31 9.50 6.32
N PHE A 70 2.40 10.82 6.19
CA PHE A 70 1.61 11.77 6.96
C PHE A 70 0.50 12.35 6.09
N SER A 71 -0.72 12.36 6.63
CA SER A 71 -1.88 13.02 6.03
C SER A 71 -2.39 14.09 6.97
N SER A 72 -2.65 15.29 6.45
CA SER A 72 -3.43 16.33 7.13
C SER A 72 -4.45 16.93 6.19
N GLN A 73 -5.71 16.91 6.60
CA GLN A 73 -6.81 17.45 5.82
C GLN A 73 -7.64 18.41 6.68
N MET A 74 -8.11 19.49 6.07
CA MET A 74 -9.14 20.37 6.62
C MET A 74 -10.22 20.55 5.55
N ILE A 75 -11.41 20.02 5.80
CA ILE A 75 -12.49 19.91 4.83
C ILE A 75 -13.70 20.70 5.31
N ARG A 76 -14.15 21.66 4.50
CA ARG A 76 -15.43 22.36 4.71
C ARG A 76 -16.57 21.50 4.19
N VAL A 77 -17.55 21.19 5.04
CA VAL A 77 -18.81 20.57 4.63
C VAL A 77 -19.75 21.64 4.07
N LEU A 78 -20.11 21.54 2.80
CA LEU A 78 -21.00 22.51 2.13
C LEU A 78 -22.43 21.98 1.96
N GLN A 79 -22.59 20.67 1.81
CA GLN A 79 -23.89 20.02 1.57
C GLN A 79 -24.07 18.77 2.45
N PRO A 80 -25.32 18.35 2.74
CA PRO A 80 -25.59 17.20 3.60
C PRO A 80 -24.93 15.90 3.16
N GLN A 81 -24.76 15.68 1.85
CA GLN A 81 -24.14 14.48 1.30
C GLN A 81 -22.68 14.33 1.74
N ALA A 82 -21.96 15.44 1.97
CA ALA A 82 -20.59 15.41 2.45
C ALA A 82 -20.46 15.07 3.95
N LEU A 83 -21.55 14.92 4.71
CA LEU A 83 -21.47 14.53 6.12
C LEU A 83 -20.87 13.12 6.31
N GLU A 84 -20.84 12.29 5.26
CA GLU A 84 -20.21 10.98 5.28
C GLU A 84 -18.71 11.01 5.58
N ILE A 85 -18.03 12.15 5.35
CA ILE A 85 -16.61 12.34 5.73
C ILE A 85 -16.39 12.24 7.24
N GLY A 86 -17.45 12.38 8.04
CA GLY A 86 -17.42 12.14 9.49
C GLY A 86 -17.21 10.67 9.86
N ASN A 87 -17.31 9.74 8.91
CA ASN A 87 -16.90 8.35 9.09
C ASN A 87 -15.42 8.21 8.73
N ILE A 88 -14.55 8.47 9.71
CA ILE A 88 -13.10 8.40 9.53
C ILE A 88 -12.68 6.93 9.56
N ALA A 89 -11.85 6.53 8.59
CA ALA A 89 -11.19 5.24 8.55
C ALA A 89 -9.70 5.44 8.24
N ILE A 90 -8.83 4.92 9.09
CA ILE A 90 -7.37 4.93 8.91
C ILE A 90 -6.91 3.47 8.86
N ALA A 91 -6.47 3.03 7.69
CA ALA A 91 -5.98 1.66 7.48
C ALA A 91 -4.45 1.63 7.44
N TRP A 92 -3.85 0.61 8.07
CA TRP A 92 -2.41 0.38 8.02
C TRP A 92 -2.06 -1.10 8.17
N ASN A 93 -0.87 -1.47 7.70
CA ASN A 93 -0.31 -2.79 7.93
C ASN A 93 0.37 -2.81 9.31
N PRO A 94 -0.12 -3.58 10.29
CA PRO A 94 0.50 -3.64 11.62
C PRO A 94 1.92 -4.21 11.60
N ALA A 95 2.30 -4.97 10.57
CA ALA A 95 3.67 -5.45 10.41
C ALA A 95 4.66 -4.35 10.01
N ALA A 96 4.17 -3.21 9.47
CA ALA A 96 4.98 -2.03 9.17
C ALA A 96 5.23 -1.15 10.40
N GLY A 97 4.49 -1.38 11.48
CA GLY A 97 4.51 -0.59 12.71
C GLY A 97 3.13 -0.05 13.09
N GLU A 98 3.14 0.92 13.99
CA GLU A 98 1.92 1.48 14.60
C GLU A 98 1.48 2.77 13.90
N ALA A 99 0.17 2.89 13.61
CA ALA A 99 -0.43 4.15 13.16
C ALA A 99 -0.51 5.18 14.30
N ARG A 100 -0.42 6.47 13.96
CA ARG A 100 -0.40 7.57 14.92
C ARG A 100 -1.44 8.61 14.53
N VAL A 101 -2.25 9.05 15.48
CA VAL A 101 -3.19 10.17 15.27
C VAL A 101 -2.61 11.42 15.90
N HIS A 102 -2.77 12.55 15.22
CA HIS A 102 -2.30 13.84 15.70
C HIS A 102 -3.41 14.75 16.17
N LYS A 103 -4.57 14.71 15.49
CA LYS A 103 -5.76 15.48 15.85
C LYS A 103 -6.98 15.01 15.06
N VAL A 104 -8.15 15.21 15.67
CA VAL A 104 -9.46 15.21 15.00
C VAL A 104 -10.26 16.37 15.60
N MET A 105 -10.49 17.42 14.81
CA MET A 105 -11.12 18.66 15.27
C MET A 105 -12.31 19.04 14.39
N ILE A 106 -13.36 19.57 15.02
CA ILE A 106 -14.38 20.33 14.31
C ILE A 106 -14.12 21.82 14.56
N HIS A 107 -14.04 22.61 13.49
CA HIS A 107 -14.03 24.06 13.58
C HIS A 107 -15.41 24.60 13.19
N ARG A 108 -16.11 25.19 14.15
CA ARG A 108 -17.48 25.69 13.99
C ARG A 108 -17.58 27.12 14.47
N ARG A 109 -17.85 28.06 13.55
CA ARG A 109 -18.07 29.49 13.88
C ARG A 109 -16.94 30.09 14.73
N GLY A 110 -15.70 29.72 14.44
CA GLY A 110 -14.51 30.18 15.17
C GLY A 110 -14.24 29.46 16.51
N GLN A 111 -15.04 28.43 16.85
CA GLN A 111 -14.77 27.55 17.98
C GLN A 111 -14.11 26.26 17.49
N GLU A 112 -13.07 25.81 18.21
CA GLU A 112 -12.45 24.51 18.02
C GLU A 112 -13.07 23.50 18.99
N ILE A 113 -13.48 22.36 18.46
CA ILE A 113 -14.08 21.26 19.21
C ILE A 113 -13.18 20.04 19.02
N ASP A 114 -12.52 19.63 20.09
CA ASP A 114 -11.75 18.38 20.13
C ASP A 114 -12.69 17.18 20.14
N VAL A 115 -12.64 16.40 19.07
CA VAL A 115 -13.47 15.19 18.90
C VAL A 115 -12.95 14.06 19.79
N LEU A 116 -11.62 13.96 19.96
CA LEU A 116 -10.99 12.88 20.71
C LEU A 116 -11.14 13.03 22.23
N GLY A 117 -11.50 14.22 22.70
CA GLY A 117 -11.84 14.45 24.10
C GLY A 117 -13.11 13.74 24.58
N LYS A 118 -13.96 13.24 23.66
CA LYS A 118 -15.24 12.56 23.99
C LYS A 118 -15.46 11.25 23.24
N THR A 119 -14.60 10.91 22.30
CA THR A 119 -14.76 9.74 21.44
C THR A 119 -13.38 9.16 21.15
N ALA A 120 -13.27 7.85 21.04
CA ALA A 120 -12.04 7.17 20.72
C ALA A 120 -12.17 6.44 19.38
N PHE A 121 -11.02 6.18 18.73
CA PHE A 121 -10.98 5.26 17.62
C PHE A 121 -11.26 3.85 18.12
N GLU A 122 -12.07 3.11 17.36
CA GLU A 122 -12.19 1.67 17.49
C GLU A 122 -11.24 1.02 16.48
N ILE A 123 -10.29 0.22 16.97
CA ILE A 123 -9.41 -0.55 16.09
C ILE A 123 -10.11 -1.85 15.74
N LEU A 124 -10.45 -1.97 14.47
CA LEU A 124 -11.03 -3.17 13.89
C LEU A 124 -9.95 -3.88 13.09
N ARG A 125 -9.88 -5.20 13.22
CA ARG A 125 -9.34 -6.02 12.15
C ARG A 125 -10.47 -6.19 11.15
N ARG A 126 -10.38 -5.46 10.04
CA ARG A 126 -11.41 -5.43 9.00
C ARG A 126 -11.00 -6.47 7.96
N GLU A 127 -11.31 -7.75 8.17
CA GLU A 127 -11.31 -8.72 7.07
C GLU A 127 -12.59 -8.53 6.24
N ASP A 128 -12.75 -7.37 5.60
CA ASP A 128 -13.99 -6.92 4.91
C ASP A 128 -14.46 -7.78 3.76
N GLN A 129 -13.63 -8.76 3.43
CA GLN A 129 -13.73 -9.59 2.27
C GLN A 129 -13.54 -11.06 2.68
N LEU A 130 -13.92 -11.44 3.91
CA LEU A 130 -14.00 -12.87 4.28
C LEU A 130 -14.96 -13.63 3.36
N GLU A 131 -16.08 -13.00 2.97
CA GLU A 131 -17.00 -13.53 1.95
C GLU A 131 -16.34 -13.62 0.56
N ALA A 132 -15.36 -12.76 0.30
CA ALA A 132 -14.51 -12.79 -0.89
C ALA A 132 -13.17 -13.52 -0.67
N ALA A 133 -13.07 -14.32 0.41
CA ALA A 133 -11.92 -15.14 0.76
C ALA A 133 -10.59 -14.36 0.87
N MET A 134 -10.57 -13.23 1.57
CA MET A 134 -9.39 -12.38 1.72
C MET A 134 -8.99 -12.18 3.18
N LEU A 135 -7.71 -12.39 3.48
CA LEU A 135 -7.05 -12.23 4.76
C LEU A 135 -5.86 -11.28 4.60
N ASP A 136 -6.10 -9.97 4.56
CA ASP A 136 -5.04 -8.98 4.33
C ASP A 136 -4.21 -8.66 5.58
N GLY A 137 -4.78 -8.83 6.76
CA GLY A 137 -4.12 -8.51 8.02
C GLY A 137 -4.04 -7.02 8.35
N MET A 138 -4.75 -6.18 7.59
CA MET A 138 -4.77 -4.74 7.81
C MET A 138 -5.59 -4.42 9.07
N LEU A 139 -5.07 -3.49 9.87
CA LEU A 139 -5.86 -2.86 10.93
C LEU A 139 -6.53 -1.61 10.35
N THR A 140 -7.77 -1.38 10.74
CA THR A 140 -8.50 -0.16 10.41
C THR A 140 -9.00 0.48 11.70
N ALA A 141 -8.55 1.70 11.98
CA ALA A 141 -9.09 2.50 13.04
C ALA A 141 -10.26 3.31 12.51
N VAL A 142 -11.44 3.11 13.08
CA VAL A 142 -12.65 3.81 12.69
C VAL A 142 -13.10 4.77 13.78
N LEU A 143 -13.56 5.95 13.37
CA LEU A 143 -14.14 6.94 14.25
C LEU A 143 -15.34 7.59 13.55
N ARG A 144 -16.48 7.58 14.23
CA ARG A 144 -17.66 8.35 13.80
C ARG A 144 -17.64 9.68 14.53
N VAL A 145 -17.38 10.75 13.80
CA VAL A 145 -17.34 12.11 14.35
C VAL A 145 -18.75 12.51 14.80
N PRO A 146 -18.99 12.67 16.11
CA PRO A 146 -20.30 13.04 16.62
C PRO A 146 -20.62 14.50 16.27
N ASP A 147 -21.88 14.78 15.99
CA ASP A 147 -22.39 16.14 15.76
C ASP A 147 -21.66 16.91 14.64
N LEU A 148 -21.17 16.26 13.59
CA LEU A 148 -20.69 16.95 12.39
C LEU A 148 -21.88 17.59 11.64
N ARG A 149 -21.73 18.85 11.21
CA ARG A 149 -22.80 19.63 10.56
C ARG A 149 -22.33 20.29 9.27
N VAL A 150 -23.29 20.63 8.41
CA VAL A 150 -23.06 21.51 7.26
C VAL A 150 -22.56 22.87 7.77
N GLY A 151 -21.49 23.37 7.16
CA GLY A 151 -20.79 24.61 7.52
C GLY A 151 -19.60 24.42 8.46
N ASP A 152 -19.39 23.22 9.01
CA ASP A 152 -18.20 22.91 9.81
C ASP A 152 -16.97 22.67 8.92
N ASP A 153 -15.78 22.95 9.46
CA ASP A 153 -14.54 22.36 8.95
C ASP A 153 -14.15 21.15 9.81
N LEU A 154 -14.00 19.99 9.19
CA LEU A 154 -13.41 18.80 9.81
C LEU A 154 -11.90 18.79 9.53
N GLU A 155 -11.09 18.85 10.58
CA GLU A 155 -9.63 18.72 10.50
C GLU A 155 -9.18 17.37 11.06
N ILE A 156 -8.39 16.63 10.29
CA ILE A 156 -7.84 15.33 10.67
C ILE A 156 -6.36 15.34 10.32
N ALA A 157 -5.52 14.81 11.21
CA ALA A 157 -4.14 14.50 10.86
C ALA A 157 -3.67 13.20 11.51
N TYR A 158 -2.94 12.39 10.74
CA TYR A 158 -2.39 11.10 11.18
C TYR A 158 -1.10 10.77 10.41
N THR A 159 -0.31 9.84 10.96
CA THR A 159 0.84 9.21 10.30
C THR A 159 0.67 7.69 10.31
N VAL A 160 0.95 7.04 9.18
CA VAL A 160 1.04 5.58 9.09
C VAL A 160 2.39 5.17 8.49
N PRO A 161 3.02 4.08 8.98
CA PRO A 161 4.18 3.51 8.31
C PRO A 161 3.75 2.75 7.05
N LEU A 162 4.53 2.84 5.98
CA LEU A 162 4.24 2.20 4.68
C LEU A 162 5.24 1.10 4.28
N HIS A 163 6.24 0.82 5.12
CA HIS A 163 7.27 -0.17 4.81
C HIS A 163 6.73 -1.62 4.78
N ASP A 164 7.08 -2.38 3.73
CA ASP A 164 6.79 -3.82 3.66
C ASP A 164 8.00 -4.64 4.14
N PRO A 165 7.85 -5.50 5.17
CA PRO A 165 8.94 -6.33 5.71
C PRO A 165 9.66 -7.18 4.65
N THR A 166 8.97 -7.58 3.58
CA THR A 166 9.54 -8.36 2.46
C THR A 166 10.56 -7.55 1.67
N LEU A 167 10.32 -6.25 1.54
CA LEU A 167 11.10 -5.38 0.66
C LEU A 167 12.30 -4.74 1.35
N ARG A 168 12.50 -5.00 2.65
CA ARG A 168 13.58 -4.41 3.48
C ARG A 168 13.58 -2.88 3.32
N GLU A 169 14.72 -2.23 3.52
CA GLU A 169 14.83 -0.77 3.51
C GLU A 169 14.55 -0.10 2.14
N ALA A 170 14.19 -0.85 1.09
CA ALA A 170 13.92 -0.28 -0.24
C ALA A 170 12.58 0.48 -0.26
N SER A 171 12.67 1.81 -0.24
CA SER A 171 11.53 2.70 -0.39
C SER A 171 11.08 2.78 -1.84
N HIS A 172 9.77 2.81 -2.04
CA HIS A 172 9.15 2.93 -3.35
C HIS A 172 7.71 3.41 -3.18
N GLY A 173 7.16 4.06 -4.20
CA GLY A 173 5.77 4.47 -4.17
C GLY A 173 5.51 5.69 -5.02
N MET A 174 4.36 6.31 -4.76
CA MET A 174 3.94 7.52 -5.45
C MET A 174 3.12 8.43 -4.56
N LEU A 175 3.23 9.73 -4.79
CA LEU A 175 2.29 10.75 -4.34
C LEU A 175 1.52 11.25 -5.56
N PHE A 176 0.20 11.39 -5.45
CA PHE A 176 -0.60 11.85 -6.57
C PHE A 176 -1.80 12.69 -6.13
N ILE A 177 -2.33 13.47 -7.06
CA ILE A 177 -3.65 14.11 -6.97
C ILE A 177 -4.51 13.45 -8.04
N GLY A 178 -5.71 12.98 -7.68
CA GLY A 178 -6.61 12.34 -8.63
C GLY A 178 -7.02 13.25 -9.80
N ASP A 179 -7.60 12.65 -10.83
CA ASP A 179 -8.00 13.37 -12.05
C ASP A 179 -9.15 14.35 -11.83
N SER A 180 -10.08 14.03 -10.91
CA SER A 180 -11.24 14.86 -10.56
C SER A 180 -11.23 15.21 -9.07
N PRO A 181 -10.24 15.98 -8.59
CA PRO A 181 -10.17 16.37 -7.20
C PRO A 181 -11.24 17.42 -6.87
N PRO A 182 -11.83 17.41 -5.66
CA PRO A 182 -12.63 18.54 -5.20
C PRO A 182 -11.88 19.89 -5.27
N PRO A 183 -12.58 21.03 -5.36
CA PRO A 183 -11.94 22.32 -5.26
C PRO A 183 -11.26 22.50 -3.90
N GLY A 184 -10.09 23.13 -3.89
CA GLY A 184 -9.28 23.28 -2.68
C GLY A 184 -7.78 23.28 -2.90
N ARG A 185 -7.02 23.27 -1.80
CA ARG A 185 -5.56 23.22 -1.80
C ARG A 185 -5.04 21.82 -1.58
N TYR A 186 -4.10 21.43 -2.42
CA TYR A 186 -3.40 20.16 -2.34
C TYR A 186 -1.90 20.40 -2.24
N ARG A 187 -1.24 19.73 -1.30
CA ARG A 187 0.21 19.71 -1.19
C ARG A 187 0.70 18.27 -1.08
N LEU A 188 1.69 17.96 -1.89
CA LEU A 188 2.44 16.72 -1.84
C LEU A 188 3.88 17.06 -1.45
N ASP A 189 4.48 16.28 -0.56
CA ASP A 189 5.86 16.49 -0.09
C ASP A 189 6.55 15.13 0.02
N LEU A 190 7.59 14.92 -0.78
CA LEU A 190 8.49 13.78 -0.65
C LEU A 190 9.79 14.31 -0.03
N SER A 191 10.15 13.81 1.14
CA SER A 191 11.41 14.17 1.80
C SER A 191 12.16 12.95 2.30
N TRP A 192 13.46 13.09 2.49
CA TRP A 192 14.32 11.99 2.93
C TRP A 192 15.37 12.42 3.95
N GLU A 193 15.84 11.46 4.74
CA GLU A 193 17.02 11.60 5.59
C GLU A 193 18.32 11.50 4.79
N ASP A 194 19.43 11.88 5.42
CA ASP A 194 20.76 11.78 4.81
C ASP A 194 21.04 10.34 4.40
N GLY A 195 21.47 10.16 3.13
CA GLY A 195 21.72 8.84 2.56
C GLY A 195 20.47 8.07 2.12
N GLN A 196 19.27 8.63 2.28
CA GLN A 196 17.99 8.00 1.89
C GLN A 196 17.36 8.65 0.65
N GLN A 197 18.17 9.32 -0.17
CA GLN A 197 17.68 9.98 -1.38
C GLN A 197 17.22 8.92 -2.41
N PRO A 198 15.93 8.93 -2.81
CA PRO A 198 15.42 7.98 -3.76
C PRO A 198 15.66 8.49 -5.18
N ARG A 199 15.44 7.61 -6.16
CA ARG A 199 15.23 8.06 -7.54
C ARG A 199 13.83 8.61 -7.64
N THR A 200 13.65 9.67 -8.43
CA THR A 200 12.35 10.34 -8.54
C THR A 200 11.99 10.63 -9.98
N GLN A 201 10.70 10.52 -10.29
CA GLN A 201 10.14 10.84 -11.60
C GLN A 201 8.84 11.59 -11.37
N LEU A 202 8.68 12.73 -12.04
CA LEU A 202 7.48 13.56 -11.94
C LEU A 202 6.82 13.61 -13.32
N THR A 203 5.50 13.60 -13.35
CA THR A 203 4.76 13.93 -14.57
C THR A 203 5.05 15.38 -14.97
N PRO A 204 4.99 15.74 -16.28
CA PRO A 204 5.38 17.07 -16.75
C PRO A 204 4.64 18.23 -16.07
N ASP A 205 3.36 18.04 -15.76
CA ASP A 205 2.51 19.00 -15.06
C ASP A 205 2.98 19.28 -13.63
N PHE A 206 3.40 18.24 -12.90
CA PHE A 206 4.01 18.40 -11.57
C PHE A 206 5.44 18.92 -11.63
N ALA A 207 6.24 18.48 -12.60
CA ALA A 207 7.60 18.96 -12.78
C ALA A 207 7.66 20.48 -13.00
N ALA A 208 6.65 21.05 -13.68
CA ALA A 208 6.55 22.49 -13.94
C ALA A 208 6.28 23.35 -12.69
N VAL A 209 5.69 22.76 -11.64
CA VAL A 209 5.30 23.49 -10.40
C VAL A 209 6.04 22.99 -9.16
N ALA A 210 6.88 21.96 -9.28
CA ALA A 210 7.60 21.38 -8.17
C ALA A 210 8.70 22.30 -7.64
N THR A 211 8.74 22.43 -6.33
CA THR A 211 9.86 23.01 -5.58
C THR A 211 10.81 21.90 -5.18
N ARG A 212 12.11 22.14 -5.35
CA ARG A 212 13.17 21.17 -5.01
C ARG A 212 14.13 21.82 -4.01
N ALA A 213 14.43 21.08 -2.95
CA ALA A 213 15.49 21.36 -2.00
C ALA A 213 16.40 20.12 -1.89
N ASP A 214 17.50 20.23 -1.16
CA ASP A 214 18.53 19.18 -1.07
C ASP A 214 17.97 17.81 -0.65
N ASN A 215 16.96 17.80 0.23
CA ASN A 215 16.34 16.58 0.76
C ASN A 215 14.82 16.51 0.59
N ARG A 216 14.26 17.27 -0.35
CA ARG A 216 12.80 17.41 -0.50
C ARG A 216 12.38 17.78 -1.91
N ILE A 217 11.26 17.21 -2.35
CA ILE A 217 10.49 17.62 -3.52
C ILE A 217 9.05 17.88 -3.05
N ALA A 218 8.53 19.09 -3.30
CA ALA A 218 7.17 19.43 -2.92
C ALA A 218 6.41 20.08 -4.08
N VAL A 219 5.12 19.75 -4.20
CA VAL A 219 4.18 20.35 -5.15
C VAL A 219 3.01 20.90 -4.34
N GLN A 220 2.58 22.13 -4.63
CA GLN A 220 1.36 22.71 -4.09
C GLN A 220 0.52 23.28 -5.22
N ILE A 221 -0.75 22.90 -5.27
CA ILE A 221 -1.70 23.35 -6.30
C ILE A 221 -3.02 23.72 -5.62
N ASP A 222 -3.53 24.89 -5.99
CA ASP A 222 -4.85 25.37 -5.58
C ASP A 222 -5.83 25.17 -6.73
N ASN A 223 -7.00 24.61 -6.43
CA ASN A 223 -8.08 24.28 -7.36
C ASN A 223 -7.60 23.56 -8.63
N PRO A 224 -6.91 22.40 -8.50
CA PRO A 224 -6.49 21.61 -9.67
C PRO A 224 -7.68 21.29 -10.58
N ALA A 225 -7.56 21.60 -11.86
CA ALA A 225 -8.62 21.38 -12.84
C ALA A 225 -8.98 19.89 -12.98
N THR A 226 -10.20 19.57 -13.40
CA THR A 226 -10.52 18.19 -13.78
C THR A 226 -9.75 17.78 -15.03
N LEU A 227 -9.11 16.62 -14.98
CA LEU A 227 -8.51 15.96 -16.13
C LEU A 227 -9.46 14.87 -16.62
N THR A 228 -9.67 14.80 -17.93
CA THR A 228 -10.52 13.77 -18.54
C THR A 228 -9.77 13.23 -19.75
N PRO A 229 -9.08 12.09 -19.64
CA PRO A 229 -8.46 11.48 -20.80
C PRO A 229 -9.55 11.08 -21.81
N PRO A 230 -9.22 11.02 -23.12
CA PRO A 230 -10.13 10.46 -24.12
C PRO A 230 -10.59 9.06 -23.70
N ARG A 231 -11.86 8.72 -23.98
CA ARG A 231 -12.52 7.48 -23.52
C ARG A 231 -11.72 6.20 -23.82
N ASP A 232 -11.00 6.18 -24.94
CA ASP A 232 -10.23 5.02 -25.42
C ASP A 232 -8.71 5.29 -25.41
N ALA A 233 -8.26 6.27 -24.62
CA ALA A 233 -6.83 6.52 -24.47
C ALA A 233 -6.16 5.32 -23.76
N PRO A 234 -4.99 4.88 -24.24
CA PRO A 234 -4.20 3.88 -23.53
C PRO A 234 -3.97 4.29 -22.05
N PRO A 235 -4.01 3.34 -21.10
CA PRO A 235 -3.89 3.63 -19.67
C PRO A 235 -2.68 4.49 -19.28
N ARG A 236 -1.56 4.39 -20.01
CA ARG A 236 -0.39 5.27 -19.79
C ARG A 236 -0.71 6.77 -19.84
N PHE A 237 -1.73 7.20 -20.58
CA PHE A 237 -2.16 8.61 -20.65
C PHE A 237 -2.98 9.07 -19.44
N GLY A 238 -3.41 8.15 -18.58
CA GLY A 238 -4.04 8.46 -17.29
C GLY A 238 -3.05 8.94 -16.22
N TRP A 239 -1.74 8.82 -16.46
CA TRP A 239 -0.72 9.21 -15.50
C TRP A 239 -0.45 10.72 -15.53
N ASN A 240 -1.27 11.44 -14.78
CA ASN A 240 -1.12 12.87 -14.55
C ASN A 240 -0.94 13.12 -13.05
N ARG A 241 -0.32 14.24 -12.69
CA ARG A 241 -0.20 14.64 -11.27
C ARG A 241 0.41 13.56 -10.39
N VAL A 242 1.56 13.00 -10.80
CA VAL A 242 2.26 11.96 -10.05
C VAL A 242 3.71 12.36 -9.74
N ILE A 243 4.12 12.13 -8.50
CA ILE A 243 5.51 12.04 -8.06
C ILE A 243 5.79 10.58 -7.73
N GLU A 244 6.60 9.90 -8.54
CA GLU A 244 7.12 8.57 -8.23
C GLU A 244 8.45 8.68 -7.49
N PHE A 245 8.69 7.70 -6.62
CA PHE A 245 9.99 7.49 -6.01
C PHE A 245 10.33 5.99 -5.91
N SER A 246 11.62 5.65 -6.00
CA SER A 246 12.09 4.27 -5.83
C SER A 246 13.59 4.16 -5.57
N ASP A 247 13.94 3.29 -4.62
CA ASP A 247 15.31 2.87 -4.33
C ASP A 247 15.77 1.69 -5.21
N PHE A 248 14.85 0.97 -5.84
CA PHE A 248 15.21 -0.05 -6.83
C PHE A 248 15.96 0.59 -7.97
N ALA A 249 17.03 -0.03 -8.48
CA ALA A 249 17.82 0.49 -9.60
C ALA A 249 17.17 0.23 -10.99
N ASP A 250 16.33 -0.78 -11.11
CA ASP A 250 15.67 -1.15 -12.36
C ASP A 250 14.66 -2.27 -12.10
N TRP A 251 13.86 -2.60 -13.11
CA TRP A 251 12.91 -3.71 -13.04
C TRP A 251 13.60 -5.06 -12.85
N GLN A 252 14.84 -5.21 -13.31
CA GLN A 252 15.65 -6.42 -13.10
C GLN A 252 16.02 -6.59 -11.61
N SER A 253 16.19 -5.51 -10.85
CA SER A 253 16.43 -5.53 -9.40
C SER A 253 15.19 -6.04 -8.65
N VAL A 254 14.01 -5.56 -9.04
CA VAL A 254 12.73 -6.10 -8.55
C VAL A 254 12.64 -7.59 -8.90
N SER A 255 12.87 -7.97 -10.16
CA SER A 255 12.83 -9.36 -10.61
C SER A 255 13.77 -10.27 -9.81
N ARG A 256 15.03 -9.85 -9.55
CA ARG A 256 15.98 -10.64 -8.74
C ARG A 256 15.50 -10.86 -7.31
N GLN A 257 14.91 -9.85 -6.69
CA GLN A 257 14.38 -9.96 -5.34
C GLN A 257 13.24 -10.97 -5.28
N PHE A 258 12.24 -10.84 -6.16
CA PHE A 258 11.09 -11.75 -6.19
C PHE A 258 11.49 -13.16 -6.64
N HIS A 259 12.41 -13.30 -7.59
CA HIS A 259 12.91 -14.61 -8.01
C HIS A 259 13.45 -15.42 -6.82
N GLY A 260 14.18 -14.80 -5.90
CA GLY A 260 14.64 -15.47 -4.68
C GLY A 260 13.50 -16.00 -3.82
N LEU A 261 12.46 -15.19 -3.60
CA LEU A 261 11.29 -15.57 -2.79
C LEU A 261 10.54 -16.77 -3.38
N PHE A 262 10.24 -16.73 -4.69
CA PHE A 262 9.50 -17.80 -5.35
C PHE A 262 10.34 -19.08 -5.48
N ARG A 263 11.65 -18.97 -5.75
CA ARG A 263 12.55 -20.12 -5.83
C ARG A 263 12.68 -20.85 -4.50
N GLU A 264 12.78 -20.11 -3.39
CA GLU A 264 12.88 -20.73 -2.07
C GLU A 264 11.55 -21.36 -1.65
N ALA A 265 10.42 -20.67 -1.87
CA ALA A 265 9.10 -21.17 -1.50
C ALA A 265 8.65 -22.38 -2.34
N SER A 266 9.17 -22.56 -3.55
CA SER A 266 8.86 -23.72 -4.42
C SER A 266 9.68 -24.96 -4.13
N LYS A 267 10.58 -24.94 -3.13
CA LYS A 267 11.32 -26.13 -2.72
C LYS A 267 10.42 -27.05 -1.92
N LEU A 268 10.26 -28.28 -2.41
CA LEU A 268 9.52 -29.32 -1.73
C LEU A 268 10.37 -30.02 -0.67
N ALA A 269 9.79 -30.23 0.51
CA ALA A 269 10.37 -31.10 1.52
C ALA A 269 10.62 -32.53 0.97
N PRO A 270 11.56 -33.30 1.55
CA PRO A 270 11.86 -34.66 1.08
C PRO A 270 10.64 -35.59 1.08
N GLN A 271 9.70 -35.38 2.01
CA GLN A 271 8.47 -36.18 2.17
C GLN A 271 7.22 -35.41 1.71
N SER A 272 7.39 -34.41 0.84
CA SER A 272 6.25 -33.65 0.32
C SER A 272 5.31 -34.55 -0.50
N PRO A 273 3.99 -34.56 -0.20
CA PRO A 273 3.02 -35.29 -1.02
C PRO A 273 2.95 -34.79 -2.47
N LEU A 274 3.37 -33.55 -2.75
CA LEU A 274 3.41 -33.01 -4.12
C LEU A 274 4.39 -33.77 -5.02
N ARG A 275 5.40 -34.44 -4.45
CA ARG A 275 6.30 -35.32 -5.22
C ARG A 275 5.55 -36.55 -5.74
N GLU A 276 4.64 -37.10 -4.95
CA GLU A 276 3.81 -38.25 -5.35
C GLU A 276 2.84 -37.86 -6.46
N GLU A 277 2.22 -36.68 -6.35
CA GLU A 277 1.36 -36.11 -7.40
C GLU A 277 2.14 -35.92 -8.72
N ALA A 278 3.36 -35.37 -8.65
CA ALA A 278 4.21 -35.22 -9.83
C ALA A 278 4.58 -36.57 -10.47
N VAL A 279 4.86 -37.60 -9.65
CA VAL A 279 5.11 -38.98 -10.14
C VAL A 279 3.86 -39.55 -10.83
N ALA A 280 2.67 -39.36 -10.24
CA ALA A 280 1.41 -39.81 -10.82
C ALA A 280 1.13 -39.13 -12.17
N ILE A 281 1.33 -37.82 -12.26
CA ILE A 281 1.21 -37.05 -13.51
C ILE A 281 2.20 -37.57 -14.55
N ALA A 282 3.47 -37.75 -14.19
CA ALA A 282 4.49 -38.25 -15.11
C ALA A 282 4.20 -39.67 -15.63
N ALA A 283 3.57 -40.52 -14.81
CA ALA A 283 3.17 -41.87 -15.20
C ALA A 283 1.97 -41.90 -16.15
N SER A 284 1.11 -40.87 -16.11
CA SER A 284 -0.11 -40.78 -16.93
C SER A 284 0.15 -40.43 -18.39
N THR A 285 1.22 -39.68 -18.68
CA THR A 285 1.56 -39.22 -20.04
C THR A 285 3.03 -38.83 -20.14
N SER A 286 3.63 -39.07 -21.31
CA SER A 286 4.99 -38.61 -21.62
C SER A 286 5.03 -37.22 -22.26
N ASP A 287 3.88 -36.68 -22.68
CA ASP A 287 3.78 -35.35 -23.29
C ASP A 287 3.93 -34.25 -22.24
N LYS A 288 4.93 -33.38 -22.41
CA LYS A 288 5.24 -32.29 -21.47
C LYS A 288 4.15 -31.23 -21.40
N LEU A 289 3.42 -30.99 -22.50
CA LEU A 289 2.29 -30.08 -22.47
C LEU A 289 1.14 -30.67 -21.64
N ALA A 290 0.83 -31.95 -21.85
CA ALA A 290 -0.18 -32.66 -21.07
C ALA A 290 0.21 -32.76 -19.58
N GLN A 291 1.48 -32.99 -19.25
CA GLN A 291 1.97 -32.95 -17.87
C GLN A 291 1.79 -31.57 -17.23
N ALA A 292 2.12 -30.49 -17.94
CA ALA A 292 1.93 -29.13 -17.44
C ALA A 292 0.45 -28.78 -17.24
N GLN A 293 -0.42 -29.24 -18.15
CA GLN A 293 -1.87 -29.09 -18.03
C GLN A 293 -2.40 -29.83 -16.80
N ALA A 294 -2.01 -31.09 -16.58
CA ALA A 294 -2.44 -31.87 -15.41
C ALA A 294 -1.96 -31.23 -14.10
N ALA A 295 -0.74 -30.69 -14.05
CA ALA A 295 -0.24 -29.96 -12.89
C ALA A 295 -1.04 -28.66 -12.64
N LEU A 296 -1.38 -27.92 -13.70
CA LEU A 296 -2.22 -26.74 -13.62
C LEU A 296 -3.61 -27.08 -13.09
N GLU A 297 -4.27 -28.09 -13.65
CA GLU A 297 -5.59 -28.56 -13.24
C GLU A 297 -5.60 -28.97 -11.76
N LEU A 298 -4.57 -29.69 -11.30
CA LEU A 298 -4.42 -30.09 -9.92
C LEU A 298 -4.35 -28.86 -8.98
N VAL A 299 -3.56 -27.85 -9.32
CA VAL A 299 -3.49 -26.60 -8.53
C VAL A 299 -4.84 -25.86 -8.54
N GLN A 300 -5.49 -25.75 -9.69
CA GLN A 300 -6.76 -25.03 -9.84
C GLN A 300 -7.90 -25.72 -9.06
N GLN A 301 -7.92 -27.06 -9.04
CA GLN A 301 -9.03 -27.84 -8.46
C GLN A 301 -8.80 -28.22 -7.00
N GLN A 302 -7.56 -28.45 -6.57
CA GLN A 302 -7.23 -28.93 -5.23
C GLN A 302 -6.87 -27.82 -4.24
N VAL A 303 -6.78 -26.56 -4.70
CA VAL A 303 -6.47 -25.40 -3.86
C VAL A 303 -7.50 -24.30 -4.10
N ARG A 304 -8.23 -23.91 -3.05
CA ARG A 304 -9.16 -22.78 -3.10
C ARG A 304 -8.40 -21.46 -3.10
N TYR A 305 -8.86 -20.49 -3.88
CA TYR A 305 -8.28 -19.14 -3.81
C TYR A 305 -8.67 -18.46 -2.48
N VAL A 306 -7.67 -18.03 -1.72
CA VAL A 306 -7.82 -17.17 -0.54
C VAL A 306 -6.65 -16.19 -0.55
N TYR A 307 -6.90 -14.87 -0.63
CA TYR A 307 -5.81 -13.89 -0.50
C TYR A 307 -5.22 -13.93 0.91
N VAL A 308 -3.89 -14.00 1.05
CA VAL A 308 -3.20 -14.04 2.35
C VAL A 308 -2.11 -12.97 2.39
N GLY A 309 -2.44 -11.78 2.88
CA GLY A 309 -1.54 -10.63 3.04
C GLY A 309 -0.84 -10.54 4.42
N LEU A 310 -1.27 -11.37 5.37
CA LEU A 310 -0.77 -11.40 6.76
C LEU A 310 0.75 -11.63 6.85
N ASN A 311 1.40 -11.00 7.85
CA ASN A 311 2.80 -11.26 8.23
C ASN A 311 3.83 -11.13 7.08
N GLY A 312 3.68 -10.11 6.22
CA GLY A 312 4.52 -9.95 5.03
C GLY A 312 4.03 -10.75 3.81
N GLY A 313 2.89 -11.42 3.94
CA GLY A 313 2.21 -12.14 2.86
C GLY A 313 1.76 -11.26 1.70
N ASN A 314 1.91 -9.93 1.79
CA ASN A 314 1.70 -9.03 0.65
C ASN A 314 2.59 -9.42 -0.55
N PHE A 315 3.91 -9.52 -0.33
CA PHE A 315 4.88 -9.90 -1.37
C PHE A 315 5.52 -11.28 -1.15
N THR A 316 5.52 -11.81 0.08
CA THR A 316 6.14 -13.11 0.36
C THR A 316 5.16 -14.26 0.06
N PRO A 317 5.51 -15.23 -0.81
CA PRO A 317 4.69 -16.41 -1.05
C PRO A 317 4.68 -17.36 0.16
N ALA A 318 3.53 -17.99 0.42
CA ALA A 318 3.49 -19.22 1.21
C ALA A 318 4.24 -20.34 0.47
N THR A 319 4.78 -21.32 1.20
CA THR A 319 5.50 -22.43 0.56
C THR A 319 4.55 -23.36 -0.22
N ALA A 320 5.08 -24.12 -1.17
CA ALA A 320 4.30 -25.11 -1.93
C ALA A 320 3.65 -26.14 -0.99
N ASP A 321 4.41 -26.64 -0.01
CA ASP A 321 3.94 -27.62 0.97
C ASP A 321 2.84 -27.04 1.88
N GLU A 322 3.03 -25.82 2.38
CA GLU A 322 2.03 -25.11 3.20
C GLU A 322 0.73 -24.86 2.42
N THR A 323 0.85 -24.45 1.15
CA THR A 323 -0.30 -24.23 0.26
C THR A 323 -1.09 -25.54 0.05
N TRP A 324 -0.37 -26.64 -0.17
CA TRP A 324 -0.97 -27.97 -0.31
C TRP A 324 -1.62 -28.47 0.98
N GLU A 325 -0.94 -28.34 2.11
CA GLU A 325 -1.45 -28.75 3.43
C GLU A 325 -2.74 -28.01 3.78
N ARG A 326 -2.77 -26.69 3.57
CA ARG A 326 -3.92 -25.84 3.89
C ARG A 326 -5.08 -25.98 2.92
N ARG A 327 -4.81 -26.44 1.69
CA ARG A 327 -5.80 -26.50 0.58
C ARG A 327 -6.38 -25.14 0.20
N TYR A 328 -5.71 -24.06 0.57
CA TYR A 328 -6.01 -22.72 0.11
C TYR A 328 -4.74 -21.88 -0.03
N GLY A 329 -4.80 -20.89 -0.91
CA GLY A 329 -3.71 -19.95 -1.14
C GLY A 329 -4.10 -18.88 -2.16
N ASP A 330 -3.30 -17.83 -2.22
CA ASP A 330 -3.48 -16.71 -3.14
C ASP A 330 -2.74 -16.95 -4.46
N CYS A 331 -2.61 -15.92 -5.29
CA CYS A 331 -1.86 -16.00 -6.54
C CYS A 331 -0.41 -16.46 -6.34
N LYS A 332 0.24 -16.03 -5.25
CA LYS A 332 1.61 -16.38 -4.94
C LYS A 332 1.74 -17.84 -4.52
N GLY A 333 0.92 -18.28 -3.57
CA GLY A 333 0.92 -19.67 -3.09
C GLY A 333 0.63 -20.68 -4.21
N LYS A 334 -0.40 -20.40 -5.03
CA LYS A 334 -0.76 -21.25 -6.18
C LYS A 334 0.33 -21.26 -7.25
N THR A 335 0.96 -20.11 -7.54
CA THR A 335 2.11 -20.03 -8.46
C THR A 335 3.27 -20.88 -7.95
N VAL A 336 3.62 -20.76 -6.68
CA VAL A 336 4.72 -21.51 -6.06
C VAL A 336 4.47 -23.02 -6.09
N MET A 337 3.26 -23.47 -5.77
CA MET A 337 2.88 -24.88 -5.88
C MET A 337 2.99 -25.40 -7.32
N LEU A 338 2.54 -24.60 -8.31
CA LEU A 338 2.66 -24.96 -9.72
C LEU A 338 4.13 -25.04 -10.16
N LEU A 339 4.97 -24.09 -9.76
CA LEU A 339 6.41 -24.12 -10.04
C LEU A 339 7.09 -25.37 -9.46
N ALA A 340 6.70 -25.77 -8.25
CA ALA A 340 7.24 -26.96 -7.60
C ALA A 340 6.91 -28.24 -8.39
N LEU A 341 5.64 -28.41 -8.78
CA LEU A 341 5.19 -29.55 -9.59
C LEU A 341 5.89 -29.59 -10.96
N LEU A 342 5.96 -28.46 -11.66
CA LEU A 342 6.64 -28.37 -12.96
C LEU A 342 8.14 -28.70 -12.83
N GLY A 343 8.78 -28.28 -11.74
CA GLY A 343 10.17 -28.62 -11.43
C GLY A 343 10.40 -30.12 -11.29
N GLU A 344 9.55 -30.83 -10.54
CA GLU A 344 9.61 -32.29 -10.40
C GLU A 344 9.33 -33.01 -11.74
N LEU A 345 8.50 -32.41 -12.59
CA LEU A 345 8.24 -32.89 -13.96
C LEU A 345 9.37 -32.54 -14.94
N GLY A 346 10.43 -31.85 -14.52
CA GLY A 346 11.53 -31.45 -15.39
C GLY A 346 11.15 -30.40 -16.44
N ILE A 347 10.12 -29.59 -16.16
CA ILE A 347 9.67 -28.49 -17.01
C ILE A 347 10.23 -27.18 -16.47
N ALA A 348 11.03 -26.50 -17.27
CA ALA A 348 11.59 -25.21 -16.89
C ALA A 348 10.47 -24.15 -16.81
N ALA A 349 10.32 -23.51 -15.65
CA ALA A 349 9.28 -22.53 -15.40
C ALA A 349 9.75 -21.43 -14.43
N GLU A 350 9.11 -20.26 -14.51
CA GLU A 350 9.40 -19.11 -13.66
C GLU A 350 8.12 -18.34 -13.30
N ALA A 351 8.13 -17.69 -12.14
CA ALA A 351 7.08 -16.76 -11.74
C ALA A 351 7.16 -15.47 -12.57
N VAL A 352 6.01 -14.90 -12.92
CA VAL A 352 5.89 -13.62 -13.61
C VAL A 352 4.90 -12.75 -12.87
N LEU A 353 5.38 -11.59 -12.41
CA LEU A 353 4.55 -10.55 -11.79
C LEU A 353 3.76 -9.82 -12.88
N VAL A 354 2.49 -9.51 -12.59
CA VAL A 354 1.54 -8.97 -13.56
C VAL A 354 0.81 -7.77 -12.96
N ASN A 355 0.66 -6.72 -13.76
CA ASN A 355 -0.30 -5.64 -13.51
C ASN A 355 -1.60 -6.06 -14.21
N ASN A 356 -2.45 -6.80 -13.51
CA ASN A 356 -3.70 -7.36 -14.04
C ASN A 356 -4.82 -6.32 -14.05
N SER A 357 -4.77 -5.32 -13.17
CA SER A 357 -5.68 -4.17 -13.19
C SER A 357 -5.60 -3.35 -14.49
N GLY A 358 -4.50 -3.47 -15.25
CA GLY A 358 -4.30 -2.70 -16.47
C GLY A 358 -4.17 -1.20 -16.21
N SER A 359 -3.73 -0.82 -15.01
CA SER A 359 -3.54 0.59 -14.60
C SER A 359 -2.43 1.29 -15.39
N THR A 360 -1.59 0.53 -16.09
CA THR A 360 -0.64 1.06 -17.07
C THR A 360 -0.29 0.02 -18.12
N ASP A 361 -0.03 0.47 -19.35
CA ASP A 361 0.58 -0.31 -20.44
C ASP A 361 2.02 0.14 -20.75
N GLY A 362 2.58 1.06 -19.97
CA GLY A 362 3.91 1.67 -20.15
C GLY A 362 4.84 1.50 -18.94
N LEU A 363 4.98 0.28 -18.40
CA LEU A 363 5.86 -0.01 -17.26
C LEU A 363 7.33 0.36 -17.51
N ASP A 364 7.78 0.26 -18.76
CA ASP A 364 9.14 0.62 -19.19
C ASP A 364 9.43 2.13 -19.11
N GLU A 365 8.38 2.96 -19.04
CA GLU A 365 8.49 4.42 -18.87
C GLU A 365 8.43 4.86 -17.39
N ARG A 366 8.30 3.91 -16.44
CA ARG A 366 8.12 4.18 -15.01
C ARG A 366 9.34 3.80 -14.18
N LEU A 367 9.41 4.35 -12.96
CA LEU A 367 10.36 3.86 -11.97
C LEU A 367 9.97 2.44 -11.52
N ALA A 368 10.97 1.61 -11.29
CA ALA A 368 10.77 0.26 -10.81
C ALA A 368 10.07 0.28 -9.44
N ASN A 369 8.83 -0.19 -9.41
CA ASN A 369 7.98 -0.17 -8.22
C ASN A 369 7.23 -1.51 -8.11
N PRO A 370 7.55 -2.36 -7.12
CA PRO A 370 6.89 -3.65 -6.95
C PRO A 370 5.39 -3.52 -6.63
N GLY A 371 4.96 -2.39 -6.06
CA GLY A 371 3.55 -2.09 -5.81
C GLY A 371 2.71 -1.86 -7.07
N MET A 372 3.33 -1.91 -8.27
CA MET A 372 2.60 -1.87 -9.54
C MET A 372 2.12 -3.24 -10.02
N PHE A 373 2.48 -4.33 -9.34
CA PHE A 373 2.01 -5.67 -9.68
C PHE A 373 0.97 -6.14 -8.66
N ASP A 374 -0.19 -6.55 -9.16
CA ASP A 374 -1.33 -6.99 -8.35
C ASP A 374 -1.62 -8.50 -8.51
N HIS A 375 -0.86 -9.18 -9.37
CA HIS A 375 -1.02 -10.60 -9.66
C HIS A 375 0.30 -11.29 -10.00
N VAL A 376 0.33 -12.62 -9.93
CA VAL A 376 1.46 -13.45 -10.35
C VAL A 376 0.99 -14.76 -10.98
N LEU A 377 1.69 -15.20 -12.01
CA LEU A 377 1.43 -16.43 -12.75
C LEU A 377 2.74 -17.14 -13.13
N VAL A 378 2.64 -18.28 -13.84
CA VAL A 378 3.80 -19.05 -14.29
C VAL A 378 4.01 -18.90 -15.79
N ARG A 379 5.26 -18.71 -16.20
CA ARG A 379 5.72 -18.92 -17.58
C ARG A 379 6.54 -20.21 -17.64
N ALA A 380 6.08 -21.19 -18.42
CA ALA A 380 6.79 -22.45 -18.66
C ALA A 380 7.40 -22.50 -20.07
N ARG A 381 8.50 -23.26 -20.23
CA ARG A 381 9.13 -23.57 -21.51
C ARG A 381 8.88 -25.03 -21.87
N ILE A 382 8.06 -25.27 -22.89
CA ILE A 382 7.65 -26.60 -23.35
C ILE A 382 7.90 -26.65 -24.86
N ASP A 383 8.70 -27.61 -25.32
CA ASP A 383 9.05 -27.81 -26.73
C ASP A 383 9.51 -26.51 -27.45
N GLY A 384 10.33 -25.71 -26.75
CA GLY A 384 10.86 -24.44 -27.25
C GLY A 384 9.86 -23.26 -27.23
N LYS A 385 8.60 -23.49 -26.85
CA LYS A 385 7.56 -22.46 -26.78
C LYS A 385 7.35 -21.99 -25.34
N SER A 386 6.94 -20.73 -25.20
CA SER A 386 6.46 -20.20 -23.93
C SER A 386 4.97 -20.49 -23.78
N VAL A 387 4.61 -21.06 -22.64
CA VAL A 387 3.22 -21.26 -22.22
C VAL A 387 3.00 -20.48 -20.93
N TRP A 388 1.86 -19.82 -20.82
CA TRP A 388 1.46 -19.01 -19.67
C TRP A 388 0.39 -19.77 -18.90
N LEU A 389 0.63 -20.02 -17.61
CA LEU A 389 -0.20 -20.86 -16.76
C LEU A 389 -0.60 -20.06 -15.54
N ASP A 390 -1.91 -19.93 -15.31
CA ASP A 390 -2.46 -19.23 -14.16
C ASP A 390 -3.27 -20.19 -13.29
N GLY A 391 -2.68 -20.60 -12.17
CA GLY A 391 -3.31 -21.50 -11.19
C GLY A 391 -4.49 -20.87 -10.44
N THR A 392 -4.72 -19.56 -10.59
CA THR A 392 -5.81 -18.83 -9.95
C THR A 392 -7.08 -18.77 -10.79
N LEU A 393 -6.97 -18.97 -12.11
CA LEU A 393 -8.12 -19.06 -12.97
C LEU A 393 -8.96 -20.30 -12.63
N PRO A 394 -10.30 -20.21 -12.77
CA PRO A 394 -11.14 -21.39 -12.65
C PRO A 394 -10.71 -22.43 -13.70
N ALA A 395 -10.81 -23.71 -13.35
CA ALA A 395 -10.60 -24.78 -14.31
C ALA A 395 -11.50 -24.57 -15.52
N VAL A 396 -10.94 -24.64 -16.73
CA VAL A 396 -11.73 -24.63 -17.96
C VAL A 396 -12.47 -25.95 -18.00
N ILE A 397 -13.73 -25.95 -17.55
CA ILE A 397 -14.60 -27.11 -17.72
C ILE A 397 -14.98 -27.14 -19.19
N GLU A 398 -14.27 -27.94 -19.98
CA GLU A 398 -14.79 -28.37 -21.29
C GLU A 398 -16.10 -29.10 -21.02
N GLY A 399 -17.22 -28.49 -21.43
CA GLY A 399 -18.54 -29.10 -21.32
C GLY A 399 -18.52 -30.44 -22.04
N ARG A 400 -18.61 -31.54 -21.29
CA ARG A 400 -18.72 -32.89 -21.82
C ARG A 400 -20.07 -33.13 -22.48
#